data_AF-A0A942P1C2-F1
#
_entry.id   AF-A0A942P1C2-F1
#
_cell.length_a   1.000
_cell.length_b   1.000
_cell.length_c   1.000
_cell.angle_alpha   90.00
_cell.angle_beta   90.00
_cell.angle_gamma   90.00
#
_symmetry.space_group_name_H-M   'P 1'
#
loop_
_entity.id
_entity.type
_entity.pdbx_description
1 polymer ?
#
loop_
_entity_poly.entity_id
_entity_poly.type
_entity_poly.pdbx_seq_one_letter_code
_entity_poly.pdbx_strand_id
1 'polypeptide(L)'
;MEENRIKDFWLWFNSISNELESNFRNEILLKQLDKKIDHLGNFTWEIGPGRKEPNMLVISPNGNVDLLEDTKQIIDLVPKIKRWEFYYAKQPRINESEYLIYFLNQQVSINISN
;
A
#
# COMPACT_ATOMS: atom_id res chain seq x y z
N MET A 1 -12.40 -7.62 -10.47
CA MET A 1 -12.96 -7.43 -9.10
C MET A 1 -14.23 -6.55 -9.10
N GLU A 2 -15.09 -6.59 -8.08
CA GLU A 2 -16.26 -5.67 -7.99
C GLU A 2 -15.85 -4.25 -7.62
N GLU A 3 -16.28 -3.26 -8.41
CA GLU A 3 -15.92 -1.85 -8.26
C GLU A 3 -16.31 -1.25 -6.89
N ASN A 4 -17.48 -1.61 -6.35
CA ASN A 4 -17.94 -1.09 -5.06
C ASN A 4 -17.01 -1.50 -3.91
N ARG A 5 -16.46 -2.72 -3.94
CA ARG A 5 -15.50 -3.19 -2.92
C ARG A 5 -14.20 -2.38 -2.95
N ILE A 6 -13.74 -2.01 -4.15
CA ILE A 6 -12.56 -1.16 -4.33
C ILE A 6 -12.85 0.27 -3.81
N LYS A 7 -14.02 0.82 -4.12
CA LYS A 7 -14.43 2.14 -3.62
C LYS A 7 -14.54 2.17 -2.10
N ASP A 8 -15.13 1.15 -1.49
CA ASP A 8 -15.25 1.03 -0.03
C ASP A 8 -13.88 0.94 0.65
N PHE A 9 -12.94 0.19 0.04
CA PHE A 9 -11.55 0.18 0.47
C PHE A 9 -10.95 1.58 0.46
N TRP A 10 -11.09 2.33 -0.64
CA TRP A 10 -10.49 3.66 -0.75
C TRP A 10 -11.14 4.70 0.16
N LEU A 11 -12.47 4.63 0.36
CA LEU A 11 -13.16 5.48 1.33
C LEU A 11 -12.62 5.26 2.75
N TRP A 12 -12.44 4.00 3.12
CA TRP A 12 -11.83 3.63 4.39
C TRP A 12 -10.37 4.10 4.47
N PHE A 13 -9.55 3.84 3.45
CA PHE A 13 -8.14 4.24 3.46
C PHE A 13 -7.99 5.77 3.60
N ASN A 14 -8.81 6.54 2.87
CA ASN A 14 -8.84 7.99 2.98
C ASN A 14 -9.13 8.46 4.42
N SER A 15 -10.03 7.77 5.13
CA SER A 15 -10.38 8.12 6.53
C SER A 15 -9.24 7.94 7.53
N ILE A 16 -8.28 7.04 7.24
CA ILE A 16 -7.13 6.77 8.12
C ILE A 16 -5.81 7.34 7.59
N SER A 17 -5.81 7.88 6.36
CA SER A 17 -4.60 8.31 5.65
C SER A 17 -3.73 9.31 6.42
N ASN A 18 -4.35 10.26 7.13
CA ASN A 18 -3.63 11.24 7.96
C ASN A 18 -2.95 10.60 9.18
N GLU A 19 -3.56 9.57 9.77
CA GLU A 19 -2.99 8.86 10.92
C GLU A 19 -1.84 7.95 10.48
N LEU A 20 -1.99 7.28 9.34
CA LEU A 20 -0.90 6.51 8.72
C LEU A 20 0.28 7.40 8.33
N GLU A 21 0.03 8.58 7.73
CA GLU A 21 1.07 9.56 7.41
C GLU A 21 1.88 9.96 8.66
N SER A 22 1.18 10.18 9.78
CA SER A 22 1.82 10.62 11.03
C SER A 22 2.61 9.51 11.70
N ASN A 23 2.24 8.24 11.47
CA ASN A 23 2.90 7.08 12.07
C ASN A 23 2.73 5.81 11.21
N PHE A 24 3.68 5.58 10.31
CA PHE A 24 3.74 4.34 9.52
C PHE A 24 3.96 3.07 10.36
N ARG A 25 4.28 3.18 11.65
CA ARG A 25 4.46 2.05 12.57
C ARG A 25 3.22 1.78 13.42
N ASN A 26 2.08 2.41 13.12
CA ASN A 26 0.83 2.15 13.82
C ASN A 26 0.33 0.72 13.52
N GLU A 27 0.72 -0.24 14.35
CA GLU A 27 0.40 -1.66 14.15
C GLU A 27 -1.11 -1.96 14.04
N ILE A 28 -1.96 -1.14 14.69
CA ILE A 28 -3.41 -1.33 14.62
C ILE A 28 -3.90 -1.02 13.21
N LEU A 29 -3.50 0.13 12.65
CA LEU A 29 -3.87 0.52 11.29
C LEU A 29 -3.25 -0.39 10.24
N LEU A 30 -2.01 -0.83 10.44
CA LEU A 30 -1.34 -1.77 9.54
C LEU A 30 -2.05 -3.13 9.51
N LYS A 31 -2.47 -3.66 10.66
CA LYS A 31 -3.29 -4.88 10.73
C LYS A 31 -4.67 -4.70 10.08
N GLN A 32 -5.24 -3.50 10.14
CA GLN A 32 -6.50 -3.21 9.44
C GLN A 32 -6.28 -3.12 7.93
N LEU A 33 -5.19 -2.49 7.49
CA LEU A 33 -4.80 -2.40 6.07
C LEU A 33 -4.57 -3.79 5.47
N ASP A 34 -3.82 -4.63 6.17
CA ASP A 34 -3.57 -6.01 5.80
C ASP A 34 -4.88 -6.77 5.59
N LYS A 35 -5.76 -6.76 6.60
CA LYS A 35 -7.10 -7.36 6.49
C LYS A 35 -7.88 -6.78 5.31
N LYS A 36 -7.90 -5.46 5.13
CA LYS A 36 -8.68 -4.82 4.06
C LYS A 36 -8.19 -5.22 2.68
N ILE A 37 -6.88 -5.39 2.49
CA ILE A 37 -6.27 -5.83 1.24
C ILE A 37 -6.52 -7.33 1.01
N ASP A 38 -6.42 -8.17 2.06
CA ASP A 38 -6.80 -9.59 1.99
C ASP A 38 -8.25 -9.78 1.52
N HIS A 39 -9.16 -8.89 1.96
CA HIS A 39 -10.54 -8.89 1.49
C HIS A 39 -10.70 -8.46 0.04
N LEU A 40 -9.71 -7.84 -0.62
CA LEU A 40 -9.75 -7.54 -2.05
C LEU A 40 -9.24 -8.72 -2.87
N GLY A 41 -8.20 -9.40 -2.39
CA GLY A 41 -7.58 -10.55 -3.05
C GLY A 41 -6.18 -10.85 -2.50
N ASN A 42 -5.51 -11.83 -3.11
CA ASN A 42 -4.17 -12.28 -2.69
C ASN A 42 -3.08 -11.32 -3.21
N PHE A 43 -3.03 -10.12 -2.65
CA PHE A 43 -2.05 -9.09 -2.99
C PHE A 43 -1.00 -8.93 -1.89
N THR A 44 0.08 -8.23 -2.22
CA THR A 44 1.03 -7.73 -1.23
C THR A 44 1.02 -6.22 -1.25
N TRP A 45 1.39 -5.60 -0.14
CA TRP A 45 1.37 -4.15 -0.04
C TRP A 45 2.61 -3.60 0.66
N GLU A 46 2.90 -2.34 0.38
CA GLU A 46 4.02 -1.60 0.97
C GLU A 46 3.58 -0.18 1.25
N ILE A 47 3.98 0.36 2.40
CA ILE A 47 3.70 1.74 2.79
C ILE A 47 5.00 2.43 3.20
N GLY A 48 5.13 3.71 2.90
CA GLY A 48 6.34 4.44 3.26
C GLY A 48 6.48 5.77 2.52
N PRO A 49 7.70 6.33 2.49
CA PRO A 49 7.96 7.59 1.81
C PRO A 49 7.77 7.46 0.29
N GLY A 50 6.99 8.37 -0.29
CA GLY A 50 6.80 8.45 -1.74
C GLY A 50 7.94 9.16 -2.47
N ARG A 51 7.87 9.14 -3.80
CA ARG A 51 8.81 9.81 -4.72
C ARG A 51 8.39 11.21 -5.09
N LYS A 52 7.09 11.42 -5.36
CA LYS A 52 6.52 12.73 -5.72
C LYS A 52 5.73 13.32 -4.56
N GLU A 53 5.02 12.46 -3.85
CA GLU A 53 4.28 12.80 -2.64
C GLU A 53 5.02 12.29 -1.39
N PRO A 54 4.79 12.88 -0.20
CA PRO A 54 5.45 12.45 1.04
C PRO A 54 5.22 10.99 1.39
N ASN A 55 4.07 10.43 1.01
CA ASN A 55 3.66 9.06 1.35
C ASN A 55 3.31 8.26 0.10
N MET A 56 3.57 6.95 0.12
CA MET A 56 3.12 6.02 -0.90
C MET A 56 2.45 4.78 -0.31
N LEU A 57 1.51 4.22 -1.08
CA LEU A 57 1.00 2.87 -0.91
C LEU A 57 1.17 2.10 -2.23
N VAL A 58 1.81 0.94 -2.16
CA VAL A 58 1.86 -0.03 -3.26
C VAL A 58 0.91 -1.16 -2.95
N ILE A 59 0.11 -1.57 -3.93
CA ILE A 59 -0.63 -2.84 -3.90
C ILE A 59 -0.16 -3.62 -5.12
N SER A 60 0.48 -4.77 -4.92
CA SER A 60 1.16 -5.52 -5.98
C SER A 60 0.67 -6.96 -6.08
N PRO A 61 0.76 -7.59 -7.26
CA PRO A 61 0.08 -8.84 -7.56
C PRO A 61 0.74 -10.09 -6.93
N ASN A 62 1.58 -9.92 -5.91
CA ASN A 62 2.26 -10.98 -5.18
C ASN A 62 3.01 -11.98 -6.10
N GLY A 63 3.62 -11.47 -7.18
CA GLY A 63 4.33 -12.30 -8.17
C GLY A 63 3.43 -13.08 -9.13
N ASN A 64 2.11 -12.99 -9.00
CA ASN A 64 1.16 -13.62 -9.92
C ASN A 64 0.75 -12.65 -11.03
N VAL A 65 1.24 -12.85 -12.25
CA VAL A 65 0.95 -11.97 -13.40
C VAL A 65 -0.55 -11.85 -13.71
N ASP A 66 -1.35 -12.88 -13.41
CA ASP A 66 -2.79 -12.88 -13.69
C ASP A 66 -3.54 -11.86 -12.82
N LEU A 67 -2.97 -11.49 -11.67
CA LEU A 67 -3.52 -10.49 -10.75
C LEU A 67 -3.08 -9.06 -11.09
N LEU A 68 -2.24 -8.87 -12.12
CA LEU A 68 -1.74 -7.54 -12.48
C LEU A 68 -2.87 -6.60 -12.87
N GLU A 69 -3.85 -7.10 -13.63
CA GLU A 69 -4.98 -6.28 -14.06
C GLU A 69 -5.89 -5.88 -12.89
N ASP A 70 -6.09 -6.78 -11.92
CA ASP A 70 -6.81 -6.44 -10.70
C ASP A 70 -6.09 -5.35 -9.89
N THR A 71 -4.75 -5.41 -9.77
CA THR A 71 -4.01 -4.36 -9.06
C THR A 71 -4.08 -3.00 -9.76
N LYS A 72 -4.07 -2.96 -11.10
CA LYS A 72 -4.32 -1.72 -11.84
C LYS A 72 -5.72 -1.20 -11.59
N GLN A 73 -6.74 -2.07 -11.68
CA GLN A 73 -8.12 -1.71 -11.41
C GLN A 73 -8.29 -1.10 -10.01
N ILE A 74 -7.60 -1.64 -9.00
CA ILE A 74 -7.60 -1.09 -7.65
C ILE A 74 -7.05 0.34 -7.66
N ILE A 75 -5.88 0.57 -8.25
CA ILE A 75 -5.25 1.89 -8.26
C ILE A 75 -6.00 2.90 -9.14
N ASP A 76 -6.57 2.49 -10.27
CA ASP A 76 -7.31 3.36 -11.19
C ASP A 76 -8.56 3.98 -10.55
N LEU A 77 -9.10 3.34 -9.50
CA LEU A 77 -10.26 3.79 -8.74
C LEU A 77 -9.90 4.63 -7.50
N VAL A 78 -8.62 4.96 -7.31
CA VAL A 78 -8.20 5.77 -6.16
C VAL A 78 -8.80 7.18 -6.24
N PRO A 79 -9.49 7.66 -5.20
CA PRO A 79 -9.90 9.06 -5.13
C PRO A 79 -8.68 9.95 -4.93
N LYS A 80 -8.86 11.27 -5.05
CA LYS A 80 -7.78 12.21 -4.74
C LYS A 80 -7.52 12.23 -3.22
N ILE A 81 -6.46 11.56 -2.80
CA ILE A 81 -5.96 11.57 -1.42
C ILE A 81 -4.69 12.41 -1.40
N LYS A 82 -4.73 13.57 -0.73
CA LYS A 82 -3.61 14.52 -0.71
C LYS A 82 -2.39 13.88 -0.03
N ARG A 83 -1.18 14.20 -0.49
CA ARG A 83 0.09 13.74 0.09
C ARG A 83 0.36 12.24 -0.05
N TRP A 84 -0.45 11.55 -0.85
CA TRP A 84 -0.30 10.13 -1.12
C TRP A 84 -0.18 9.88 -2.62
N GLU A 85 0.76 9.03 -2.99
CA GLU A 85 0.85 8.44 -4.32
C GLU A 85 0.65 6.92 -4.25
N PHE A 86 0.16 6.33 -5.34
CA PHE A 86 -0.31 4.95 -5.36
C PHE A 86 0.24 4.20 -6.57
N TYR A 87 0.60 2.93 -6.35
CA TYR A 87 1.21 2.09 -7.39
C TYR A 87 0.64 0.67 -7.39
N TYR A 88 0.39 0.13 -8.59
CA TYR A 88 -0.13 -1.23 -8.79
C TYR A 88 0.97 -2.31 -8.80
N ALA A 89 2.22 -1.88 -8.75
CA ALA A 89 3.38 -2.77 -8.75
C ALA A 89 4.54 -2.12 -8.01
N LYS A 90 5.45 -2.97 -7.50
CA LYS A 90 6.67 -2.51 -6.85
C LYS A 90 7.47 -1.62 -7.79
N GLN A 91 7.85 -0.45 -7.29
CA GLN A 91 8.61 0.51 -8.07
C GLN A 91 10.09 0.11 -8.13
N PRO A 92 10.78 0.25 -9.28
CA PRO A 92 12.22 -0.05 -9.38
C PRO A 92 12.99 0.83 -8.41
N ARG A 93 13.78 0.26 -7.50
CA ARG A 93 14.52 1.01 -6.47
C ARG A 93 15.49 2.00 -7.14
N ILE A 94 15.32 3.30 -6.87
CA ILE A 94 16.23 4.32 -7.40
C ILE A 94 17.27 4.72 -6.34
N ASN A 95 16.96 4.67 -5.03
CA ASN A 95 17.90 4.95 -3.92
C ASN A 95 17.53 4.19 -2.62
N GLU A 96 18.50 3.90 -1.76
CA GLU A 96 18.42 3.04 -0.55
C GLU A 96 17.83 3.74 0.71
N SER A 97 16.79 4.55 0.58
CA SER A 97 16.19 5.22 1.75
C SER A 97 15.07 4.38 2.36
N GLU A 98 15.13 4.23 3.69
CA GLU A 98 14.33 3.37 4.57
C GLU A 98 12.85 3.17 4.17
N TYR A 99 12.46 1.93 3.88
CA TYR A 99 11.06 1.51 3.73
C TYR A 99 10.69 0.50 4.83
N LEU A 100 9.50 0.64 5.41
CA LEU A 100 8.89 -0.40 6.25
C LEU A 100 8.15 -1.38 5.33
N ILE A 101 8.82 -2.49 5.00
CA ILE A 101 8.25 -3.50 4.11
C ILE A 101 7.49 -4.55 4.95
N TYR A 102 6.17 -4.63 4.76
CA TYR A 102 5.35 -5.71 5.32
C TYR A 102 5.16 -6.78 4.24
N PHE A 103 5.96 -7.85 4.30
CA PHE A 103 5.67 -9.07 3.56
C PHE A 103 4.78 -9.96 4.42
N LEU A 104 3.71 -10.49 3.81
CA LEU A 104 2.84 -11.56 4.33
C LEU A 104 3.50 -12.36 5.47
N ASN A 105 3.06 -12.09 6.70
CA ASN A 105 3.43 -12.79 7.95
C ASN A 105 4.89 -12.79 8.42
N GLN A 106 5.79 -11.97 7.88
CA GLN A 106 7.08 -11.68 8.54
C GLN A 106 7.42 -10.19 8.47
N GLN A 107 7.40 -9.53 9.62
CA GLN A 107 7.88 -8.16 9.79
C GLN A 107 9.40 -8.16 9.58
N VAL A 108 9.87 -7.53 8.50
CA VAL A 108 11.29 -7.24 8.32
C VAL A 108 11.45 -5.73 8.21
N SER A 109 11.76 -5.09 9.34
CA SER A 109 12.30 -3.74 9.35
C SER A 109 13.78 -3.81 8.98
N ILE A 110 14.14 -3.41 7.76
CA ILE A 110 15.56 -3.25 7.41
C ILE A 110 15.97 -1.85 7.86
N ASN A 111 16.76 -1.79 8.92
CA ASN A 111 17.47 -0.59 9.34
C ASN A 111 18.92 -0.77 8.85
N ILE A 112 19.30 -0.11 7.76
CA ILE A 112 20.72 -0.03 7.39
C ILE A 112 21.21 1.34 7.84
N SER A 113 21.65 1.38 9.10
CA SER A 113 22.46 2.49 9.60
C SER A 113 23.85 2.37 8.97
N ASN A 114 24.31 3.43 8.31
CA ASN A 114 25.74 3.60 7.97
C ASN A 114 26.59 3.70 9.24
#